data_AF-A0A957G9Q0-F1
#
_entry.id   AF-A0A957G9Q0-F1
#
_cell.length_a   1.000
_cell.length_b   1.000
_cell.length_c   1.000
_cell.angle_alpha   90.00
_cell.angle_beta   90.00
_cell.angle_gamma   90.00
#
_symmetry.space_group_name_H-M   'P 1'
#
loop_
_entity.id
_entity.type
_entity.pdbx_description
1 polymer ?
#
loop_
_entity_poly.entity_id
_entity_poly.type
_entity_poly.pdbx_seq_one_letter_code
_entity_poly.pdbx_strand_id
1 'polypeptide(L)'
;VQYAIDNGVIPIVATKADRFEGEDNINNILLRQIAADLQVPLWDFDLVAATLPGRGLNTDLIHMIDYPPNDFRDPAIFQSGHAMQDLSGLMVLDAIRQILSGE
;
A
#
# COMPACT_ATOMS: atom_id res chain seq x y z
N VAL A 1 8.68 7.69 -10.83
CA VAL A 1 7.35 7.65 -11.50
C VAL A 1 7.47 8.01 -12.97
N GLN A 2 7.94 9.21 -13.33
CA GLN A 2 8.04 9.66 -14.74
C GLN A 2 8.73 8.66 -15.67
N TYR A 3 9.89 8.12 -15.26
CA TYR A 3 10.61 7.10 -16.04
C TYR A 3 9.73 5.88 -16.41
N ALA A 4 8.83 5.44 -15.52
CA ALA A 4 7.94 4.32 -15.81
C ALA A 4 6.91 4.70 -16.89
N ILE A 5 6.31 5.88 -16.76
CA ILE A 5 5.36 6.43 -17.74
C ILE A 5 6.02 6.54 -19.12
N ASP A 6 7.23 7.11 -19.18
CA ASP A 6 7.98 7.30 -20.43
C ASP A 6 8.32 5.97 -21.13
N ASN A 7 8.32 4.86 -20.39
CA ASN A 7 8.58 3.51 -20.90
C ASN A 7 7.28 2.69 -21.09
N GLY A 8 6.10 3.32 -21.08
CA GLY A 8 4.82 2.66 -21.29
C GLY A 8 4.37 1.74 -20.14
N VAL A 9 4.98 1.88 -18.96
CA VAL A 9 4.57 1.18 -17.74
C VAL A 9 3.54 2.04 -17.01
N ILE A 10 2.48 1.42 -16.47
CA ILE A 10 1.52 2.08 -15.57
C ILE A 10 2.09 2.01 -14.15
N PRO A 11 2.63 3.10 -13.59
CA PRO A 11 3.10 3.08 -12.20
C PRO A 11 1.91 3.13 -11.24
N ILE A 12 2.03 2.41 -10.13
CA ILE A 12 1.12 2.54 -8.99
C ILE A 12 1.93 3.13 -7.85
N VAL A 13 1.54 4.30 -7.36
CA VAL A 13 2.19 4.92 -6.21
C VAL A 13 1.58 4.33 -4.95
N ALA A 14 2.40 3.87 -4.02
CA ALA A 14 1.94 3.33 -2.74
C ALA A 14 2.40 4.21 -1.59
N THR A 15 1.50 4.51 -0.66
CA THR A 15 1.84 5.10 0.64
C THR A 15 2.36 4.03 1.61
N LYS A 16 3.05 4.42 2.68
CA LYS A 16 3.64 3.51 3.68
C LYS A 16 2.96 3.60 5.05
N ALA A 17 3.09 2.53 5.84
CA ALA A 17 2.48 2.43 7.16
C ALA A 17 3.24 3.21 8.26
N ASP A 18 4.57 3.18 8.23
CA ASP A 18 5.40 3.78 9.28
C ASP A 18 5.38 5.32 9.25
N ARG A 19 5.88 5.91 10.33
CA ARG A 19 6.07 7.35 10.53
C ARG A 19 7.53 7.67 10.86
N PHE A 20 8.47 6.97 10.22
CA PHE A 20 9.90 7.08 10.52
C PHE A 20 10.44 8.51 10.39
N GLU A 21 9.92 9.28 9.43
CA GLU A 21 10.25 10.68 9.21
C GLU A 21 9.64 11.65 10.23
N GLY A 22 8.60 11.23 10.96
CA GLY A 22 7.84 12.05 11.89
C GLY A 22 6.32 11.85 11.79
N GLU A 23 5.60 12.37 12.79
CA GLU A 23 4.14 12.27 12.90
C GLU A 23 3.37 13.10 11.86
N ASP A 24 4.05 14.00 11.15
CA ASP A 24 3.45 14.88 10.13
C ASP A 24 3.06 14.13 8.83
N ASN A 25 3.44 12.85 8.70
CA ASN A 25 3.12 11.99 7.56
C ASN A 25 3.63 12.55 6.22
N ILE A 26 4.72 13.32 6.24
CA ILE A 26 5.17 14.09 5.08
C ILE A 26 5.44 13.21 3.84
N ASN A 27 5.99 12.00 4.02
CA ASN A 27 6.24 11.11 2.89
C ASN A 27 4.94 10.70 2.19
N ASN A 28 3.90 10.33 2.93
CA ASN A 28 2.63 9.94 2.32
C ASN A 28 1.87 11.14 1.73
N ILE A 29 2.00 12.33 2.30
CA ILE A 29 1.47 13.56 1.70
C ILE A 29 2.12 13.80 0.33
N LEU A 30 3.45 13.69 0.25
CA LEU A 30 4.18 13.84 -1.01
C LEU A 30 3.82 12.74 -2.02
N LEU A 31 3.69 11.48 -1.58
CA LEU A 31 3.30 10.37 -2.46
C LEU A 31 1.89 10.55 -3.04
N ARG A 32 0.92 11.00 -2.22
CA ARG A 32 -0.42 11.36 -2.70
C ARG A 32 -0.38 12.51 -3.71
N GLN A 33 0.43 13.54 -3.44
CA GLN A 33 0.59 14.68 -4.36
C GLN A 33 1.21 14.22 -5.69
N ILE A 34 2.25 13.39 -5.67
CA ILE A 34 2.87 12.83 -6.89
C ILE A 34 1.86 12.02 -7.71
N ALA A 35 1.03 11.20 -7.05
CA ALA A 35 0.00 10.42 -7.73
C ALA A 35 -1.05 11.33 -8.40
N ALA A 36 -1.47 12.40 -7.71
CA ALA A 36 -2.42 13.38 -8.22
C ALA A 36 -1.82 14.20 -9.39
N ASP A 37 -0.61 14.72 -9.23
CA ASP A 37 0.07 15.56 -10.22
C ASP A 37 0.32 14.82 -11.54
N LEU A 38 0.70 13.55 -11.44
CA LEU A 38 0.98 12.70 -12.61
C LEU A 38 -0.24 11.92 -13.09
N GLN A 39 -1.39 12.07 -12.41
CA GLN A 39 -2.65 11.35 -12.68
C GLN A 39 -2.47 9.83 -12.79
N VAL A 40 -1.69 9.25 -11.88
CA VAL A 40 -1.41 7.80 -11.84
C VAL A 40 -2.16 7.13 -10.68
N PRO A 41 -2.45 5.82 -10.76
CA PRO A 41 -3.09 5.10 -9.67
C PRO A 41 -2.36 5.25 -8.33
N LEU A 42 -3.14 5.47 -7.27
CA LEU A 42 -2.69 5.50 -5.88
C LEU A 42 -3.22 4.28 -5.14
N TRP A 43 -2.33 3.51 -4.54
CA TRP A 43 -2.64 2.54 -3.50
C TRP A 43 -2.36 3.17 -2.12
N ASP A 44 -3.40 3.71 -1.50
CA ASP A 44 -3.31 4.40 -0.21
C ASP A 44 -3.27 3.41 0.97
N PHE A 45 -2.21 2.59 1.03
CA PHE A 45 -1.99 1.64 2.12
C PHE A 45 -1.89 2.29 3.50
N ASP A 46 -1.57 3.58 3.60
CA ASP A 46 -1.53 4.32 4.87
C ASP A 46 -2.91 4.33 5.57
N LEU A 47 -3.99 4.42 4.78
CA LEU A 47 -5.36 4.31 5.28
C LEU A 47 -5.71 2.88 5.72
N VAL A 48 -5.23 1.86 4.99
CA VAL A 48 -5.38 0.45 5.38
C VAL A 48 -4.63 0.18 6.68
N ALA A 49 -3.37 0.60 6.77
CA ALA A 49 -2.55 0.47 7.96
C ALA A 49 -3.22 1.13 9.18
N ALA A 50 -3.88 2.28 9.02
CA ALA A 50 -4.57 2.96 10.11
C ALA A 50 -5.70 2.13 10.76
N THR A 51 -6.21 1.08 10.10
CA THR A 51 -7.22 0.18 10.68
C THR A 51 -6.62 -1.01 11.43
N LEU A 52 -5.31 -1.23 11.31
CA LEU A 52 -4.62 -2.37 11.91
C LEU A 52 -4.09 -2.06 13.32
N PRO A 53 -4.07 -3.04 14.23
CA PRO A 53 -3.37 -2.91 15.51
C PRO A 53 -1.91 -2.48 15.29
N GLY A 54 -1.46 -1.43 15.99
CA GLY A 54 -0.10 -0.90 15.84
C GLY A 54 0.25 -0.48 14.41
N ARG A 55 -0.76 -0.16 13.58
CA ARG A 55 -0.61 0.10 12.14
C ARG A 55 -0.06 -1.07 11.32
N GLY A 56 -0.12 -2.28 11.87
CA GLY A 56 0.48 -3.48 11.28
C GLY A 56 2.01 -3.53 11.42
N LEU A 57 2.60 -2.70 12.29
CA LEU A 57 4.06 -2.58 12.46
C LEU A 57 4.55 -3.36 13.69
N ASN A 58 5.79 -3.83 13.59
CA ASN A 58 6.55 -4.42 14.69
C ASN A 58 6.91 -3.37 15.74
N THR A 59 7.58 -3.82 16.81
CA THR A 59 7.97 -2.97 17.94
C THR A 59 8.99 -1.88 17.57
N ASP A 60 9.65 -1.98 16.42
CA ASP A 60 10.54 -0.94 15.90
C ASP A 60 9.81 0.19 15.16
N LEU A 61 8.50 0.05 14.96
CA LEU A 61 7.62 1.02 14.29
C LEU A 61 8.00 1.32 12.83
N ILE A 62 8.80 0.46 12.19
CA ILE A 62 9.27 0.62 10.81
C ILE A 62 8.88 -0.59 9.98
N HIS A 63 9.16 -1.80 10.48
CA HIS A 63 8.89 -3.03 9.74
C HIS A 63 7.49 -3.54 10.03
N MET A 64 6.84 -4.15 9.04
CA MET A 64 5.53 -4.76 9.23
C MET A 64 5.62 -6.09 9.96
N ILE A 65 4.55 -6.43 10.69
CA ILE A 65 4.41 -7.72 11.34
C ILE A 65 4.20 -8.79 10.26
N ASP A 66 5.11 -9.77 10.25
CA ASP A 66 4.96 -11.02 9.50
C ASP A 66 4.07 -12.00 10.26
N TYR A 67 3.17 -12.69 9.56
CA TYR A 67 2.41 -13.81 10.10
C TYR A 67 2.33 -14.94 9.06
N PRO A 68 3.42 -15.70 8.86
CA PRO A 68 3.43 -16.78 7.91
C PRO A 68 2.70 -18.02 8.46
N PRO A 69 2.02 -18.80 7.59
CA PRO A 69 1.78 -18.54 6.17
C PRO A 69 0.68 -17.48 5.95
N ASN A 70 0.65 -16.85 4.76
CA ASN A 70 -0.45 -15.98 4.31
C ASN A 70 -1.75 -16.80 4.06
N ASP A 71 -2.32 -17.39 5.12
CA ASP A 71 -3.57 -18.15 5.07
C ASP A 71 -4.76 -17.24 5.40
N PHE A 72 -5.41 -16.71 4.36
CA PHE A 72 -6.57 -15.82 4.47
C PHE A 72 -7.85 -16.48 5.02
N ARG A 73 -7.80 -17.76 5.40
CA ARG A 73 -8.89 -18.44 6.13
C ARG A 73 -8.80 -18.22 7.64
N ASP A 74 -7.62 -17.87 8.17
CA ASP A 74 -7.43 -17.51 9.58
C ASP A 74 -7.76 -16.01 9.75
N PRO A 75 -8.80 -15.63 10.51
CA PRO A 75 -9.13 -14.21 10.70
C PRO A 75 -8.02 -13.41 11.41
N ALA A 76 -7.09 -14.06 12.12
CA ALA A 76 -5.96 -13.38 12.74
C ALA A 76 -5.01 -12.75 11.70
N ILE A 77 -4.95 -13.31 10.49
CA ILE A 77 -4.06 -12.84 9.41
C ILE A 77 -4.38 -11.40 8.99
N PHE A 78 -5.64 -10.96 9.12
CA PHE A 78 -6.06 -9.61 8.76
C PHE A 78 -5.55 -8.54 9.73
N GLN A 79 -4.83 -8.93 10.80
CA GLN A 79 -4.13 -8.03 11.71
C GLN A 79 -2.64 -7.87 11.36
N SER A 80 -2.08 -8.70 10.46
CA SER A 80 -0.70 -8.60 9.99
C SER A 80 -0.54 -7.47 8.98
N GLY A 81 0.50 -6.65 9.15
CA GLY A 81 0.86 -5.61 8.19
C GLY A 81 1.19 -6.18 6.82
N HIS A 82 2.04 -7.22 6.76
CA HIS A 82 2.43 -7.84 5.49
C HIS A 82 1.25 -8.49 4.77
N ALA A 83 0.40 -9.24 5.46
CA ALA A 83 -0.75 -9.88 4.81
C ALA A 83 -1.75 -8.86 4.25
N MET A 84 -2.03 -7.78 4.99
CA MET A 84 -2.93 -6.73 4.53
C MET A 84 -2.31 -5.86 3.43
N GLN A 85 -0.99 -5.69 3.44
CA GLN A 85 -0.25 -5.09 2.33
C GLN A 85 -0.41 -5.94 1.07
N ASP A 86 -0.09 -7.23 1.13
CA ASP A 86 -0.20 -8.13 -0.02
C ASP A 86 -1.62 -8.19 -0.57
N LEU A 87 -2.61 -8.38 0.31
CA LEU A 87 -4.02 -8.47 -0.09
C LEU A 87 -4.50 -7.19 -0.77
N SER A 88 -4.27 -6.03 -0.15
CA SER A 88 -4.74 -4.75 -0.71
C SER A 88 -3.96 -4.35 -1.98
N GLY A 89 -2.68 -4.72 -2.08
CA GLY A 89 -1.90 -4.59 -3.31
C GLY A 89 -2.48 -5.43 -4.46
N LEU A 90 -2.82 -6.70 -4.19
CA LEU A 90 -3.48 -7.57 -5.17
C LEU A 90 -4.86 -7.04 -5.59
N MET A 91 -5.63 -6.46 -4.66
CA MET A 91 -6.91 -5.83 -4.98
C MET A 91 -6.74 -4.64 -5.95
N VAL A 92 -5.71 -3.80 -5.75
CA VAL A 92 -5.42 -2.69 -6.67
C VAL A 92 -4.97 -3.20 -8.04
N LEU A 93 -4.12 -4.25 -8.08
CA LEU A 93 -3.70 -4.87 -9.32
C LEU A 93 -4.87 -5.47 -10.10
N ASP A 94 -5.79 -6.16 -9.41
CA ASP A 94 -6.98 -6.71 -10.04
C ASP A 94 -7.94 -5.62 -10.54
N ALA A 95 -8.16 -4.55 -9.76
CA ALA A 95 -8.97 -3.42 -10.21
C ALA A 95 -8.42 -2.79 -11.50
N ILE A 96 -7.10 -2.60 -11.59
CA ILE A 96 -6.45 -2.09 -12.81
C ILE A 96 -6.57 -3.09 -13.96
N ARG A 97 -6.36 -4.38 -13.69
CA ARG A 97 -6.52 -5.45 -14.69
C ARG A 97 -7.94 -5.47 -15.28
N GLN A 98 -8.98 -5.36 -14.45
CA GLN A 98 -10.38 -5.32 -14.87
C GLN A 98 -10.64 -4.13 -15.79
N ILE A 99 -10.24 -2.92 -15.38
CA ILE A 99 -10.37 -1.69 -16.18
C ILE A 99 -9.69 -1.83 -17.55
N LEU A 100 -8.47 -2.39 -17.59
CA LEU A 100 -7.73 -2.60 -18.84
C LEU A 100 -8.35 -3.68 -19.73
N SER A 101 -9.05 -4.64 -19.14
CA SER A 101 -9.72 -5.73 -19.85
C SER A 101 -11.14 -5.36 -20.29
N GLY A 102 -11.68 -4.23 -19.81
CA GLY A 102 -13.05 -3.79 -20.06
C GLY A 102 -14.12 -4.59 -19.30
N GLU A 103 -13.73 -5.18 -18.16
CA GLU A 103 -14.62 -5.82 -17.17
C GLU A 103 -15.14 -4.77 -16.19
#